data_AF-A0A497M6Q6-F1
#
_entry.id   AF-A0A497M6Q6-F1
#
_cell.length_a   1.000
_cell.length_b   1.000
_cell.length_c   1.000
_cell.angle_alpha   90.00
_cell.angle_beta   90.00
_cell.angle_gamma   90.00
#
_symmetry.space_group_name_H-M   'P 1'
#
loop_
_entity.id
_entity.type
_entity.pdbx_description
1 polymer ?
#
loop_
_entity_poly.entity_id
_entity_poly.type
_entity_poly.pdbx_seq_one_letter_code
_entity_poly.pdbx_strand_id
1 'polypeptide(L)'
;MSKEAVEEKIPWHFLIPFMVVLGVFTATINPLNPTGTWMNPPGYSAALGVVIICYSALTALPFISFWFASALGRLSFFKKRLNMTTLTWLYVTTLCLSFYLGRPTSDTQCASYGVFIGNRILSPPEETYKLVPWFMAPPIDVAKQILYGGVPTPWIDLMPMIVFFWVFTVVYGILMLSIATLFRKQWIDVERVPFPHAAAAYELLVRTSPERKARFSGPFLIGLILGVIVWIPTLCIGLFPWFPDMYGWRVNNCGNGAYFVQPGEPLASILGIALVGKEPLGVAISYFAPLTVLFNMWFWWLVLIVLTQIAYQFGYYTALPQTPGCGRRTCGEISIMYGEPFKWNAVLIGGYGL
;
A
#
# COMPACT_ATOMS: atom_id res chain seq x y z
N MET A 1 -22.26 -12.73 39.34
CA MET A 1 -20.90 -13.30 39.16
C MET A 1 -20.35 -12.82 37.83
N SER A 2 -19.57 -11.73 37.84
CA SER A 2 -18.76 -11.37 36.68
C SER A 2 -17.71 -12.46 36.54
N LYS A 3 -17.72 -13.22 35.44
CA LYS A 3 -16.61 -14.10 35.10
C LYS A 3 -15.36 -13.23 35.07
N GLU A 4 -14.36 -13.52 35.90
CA GLU A 4 -13.05 -12.89 35.80
C GLU A 4 -12.58 -13.05 34.35
N ALA A 5 -12.35 -11.91 33.69
CA ALA A 5 -11.79 -11.91 32.36
C ALA A 5 -10.37 -12.47 32.48
N VAL A 6 -10.16 -13.70 32.01
CA VAL A 6 -8.83 -14.28 31.90
C VAL A 6 -7.99 -13.32 31.06
N GLU A 7 -6.95 -12.73 31.66
CA GLU A 7 -6.02 -11.87 30.94
C GLU A 7 -5.31 -12.70 29.87
N GLU A 8 -5.76 -12.60 28.62
CA GLU A 8 -5.04 -13.15 27.48
C GLU A 8 -3.68 -12.44 27.35
N LYS A 9 -2.61 -13.16 27.68
CA LYS A 9 -1.25 -12.66 27.53
C LYS A 9 -0.85 -12.61 26.07
N ILE A 10 -0.26 -11.48 25.67
CA ILE A 10 0.26 -11.28 24.32
C ILE A 10 1.44 -12.25 24.07
N PRO A 11 1.46 -13.02 22.96
CA PRO A 11 2.52 -13.99 22.69
C PRO A 11 3.79 -13.32 22.11
N TRP A 12 4.41 -12.42 22.86
CA TRP A 12 5.58 -11.63 22.42
C TRP A 12 6.73 -12.47 21.88
N HIS A 13 6.97 -13.64 22.48
CA HIS A 13 8.02 -14.59 22.07
C HIS A 13 7.84 -15.10 20.64
N PHE A 14 6.63 -15.11 20.10
CA PHE A 14 6.35 -15.46 18.71
C PHE A 14 6.33 -14.22 17.81
N LEU A 15 5.72 -13.13 18.29
CA LEU A 15 5.53 -11.92 17.50
C LEU A 15 6.85 -11.20 17.20
N ILE A 16 7.75 -11.04 18.18
CA ILE A 16 9.01 -10.29 17.99
C ILE A 16 9.90 -10.94 16.93
N PRO A 17 10.21 -12.26 16.98
CA PRO A 17 10.97 -12.91 15.91
C PRO A 17 10.29 -12.82 14.54
N PHE A 18 8.95 -12.89 14.51
CA PHE A 18 8.20 -12.76 13.28
C PHE A 18 8.31 -11.34 12.68
N MET A 19 8.23 -10.29 13.50
CA MET A 19 8.46 -8.91 13.07
C MET A 19 9.88 -8.72 12.55
N VAL A 20 10.88 -9.29 13.23
CA VAL A 20 12.28 -9.25 12.81
C VAL A 20 12.45 -9.86 11.41
N VAL A 21 11.91 -11.06 11.19
CA VAL A 21 11.98 -11.75 9.90
C VAL A 21 11.28 -10.95 8.80
N LEU A 22 10.04 -10.49 9.04
CA LEU A 22 9.31 -9.66 8.07
C LEU A 22 10.05 -8.37 7.75
N GLY A 23 10.66 -7.73 8.76
CA GLY A 23 11.47 -6.54 8.56
C GLY A 23 12.67 -6.80 7.64
N VAL A 24 13.35 -7.95 7.78
CA VAL A 24 14.49 -8.29 6.91
C VAL A 24 14.02 -8.46 5.47
N PHE A 25 12.97 -9.27 5.26
CA PHE A 25 12.42 -9.50 3.92
C PHE A 25 12.03 -8.21 3.22
N THR A 26 11.51 -7.23 3.96
CA THR A 26 11.07 -5.97 3.38
C THR A 26 12.17 -4.97 3.17
N ALA A 27 13.06 -4.76 4.13
CA ALA A 27 14.20 -3.87 3.96
C ALA A 27 15.15 -4.34 2.83
N THR A 28 15.15 -5.64 2.50
CA THR A 28 15.95 -6.20 1.40
C THR A 28 15.21 -6.32 0.07
N ILE A 29 13.97 -6.81 0.03
CA ILE A 29 13.26 -7.04 -1.26
C ILE A 29 12.69 -5.75 -1.85
N ASN A 30 12.21 -4.83 -1.00
CA ASN A 30 11.58 -3.60 -1.50
C ASN A 30 12.56 -2.69 -2.29
N PRO A 31 13.83 -2.51 -1.90
CA PRO A 31 14.82 -1.77 -2.71
C PRO A 31 15.21 -2.45 -4.03
N LEU A 32 15.06 -3.78 -4.10
CA LEU A 32 15.41 -4.58 -5.28
C LEU A 32 14.26 -4.68 -6.29
N ASN A 33 13.10 -4.16 -5.93
CA ASN A 33 11.93 -4.19 -6.80
C ASN A 33 11.91 -2.93 -7.68
N PRO A 34 12.11 -3.06 -9.01
CA PRO A 34 12.15 -1.92 -9.92
C PRO A 34 10.81 -1.17 -10.06
N THR A 35 9.73 -1.70 -9.49
CA THR A 35 8.36 -1.17 -9.71
C THR A 35 7.55 -0.92 -8.45
N GLY A 36 8.05 -1.26 -7.25
CA GLY A 36 7.25 -1.15 -6.02
C GLY A 36 5.96 -1.99 -6.02
N THR A 37 5.82 -2.95 -6.93
CA THR A 37 4.54 -3.61 -7.23
C THR A 37 4.06 -4.65 -6.21
N TRP A 38 4.91 -5.10 -5.29
CA TRP A 38 4.63 -6.28 -4.46
C TRP A 38 3.63 -6.02 -3.35
N MET A 39 3.45 -4.77 -3.00
CA MET A 39 2.52 -4.34 -1.98
C MET A 39 2.04 -2.98 -2.41
N ASN A 40 1.31 -2.93 -3.53
CA ASN A 40 0.39 -1.82 -3.69
C ASN A 40 -0.57 -1.95 -2.52
N PRO A 41 -0.66 -0.95 -1.63
CA PRO A 41 -1.89 -0.84 -0.91
C PRO A 41 -2.94 -0.62 -2.01
N PRO A 42 -4.08 -1.34 -2.00
CA PRO A 42 -5.25 -1.01 -2.80
C PRO A 42 -5.70 0.46 -2.64
N GLY A 43 -5.07 1.20 -1.73
CA GLY A 43 -5.03 2.63 -1.70
C GLY A 43 -4.85 3.34 -3.05
N TYR A 44 -4.03 2.84 -3.99
CA TYR A 44 -3.86 3.52 -5.29
C TYR A 44 -4.87 3.14 -6.34
N SER A 45 -6.04 2.69 -5.90
CA SER A 45 -7.21 2.61 -6.75
C SER A 45 -7.65 4.03 -7.07
N ALA A 46 -6.99 4.62 -8.08
CA ALA A 46 -7.46 5.78 -8.78
C ALA A 46 -8.77 5.37 -9.44
N ALA A 47 -9.88 5.57 -8.72
CA ALA A 47 -11.15 5.79 -9.35
C ALA A 47 -10.99 7.07 -10.18
N LEU A 48 -10.57 6.89 -11.44
CA LEU A 48 -10.63 7.85 -12.54
C LEU A 48 -10.27 9.29 -12.14
N GLY A 49 -8.99 9.60 -11.90
CA GLY A 49 -8.58 11.00 -11.74
C GLY A 49 -7.85 11.33 -10.46
N VAL A 50 -8.57 11.36 -9.34
CA VAL A 50 -7.99 11.70 -8.04
C VAL A 50 -8.30 10.61 -7.03
N VAL A 51 -7.30 10.34 -6.20
CA VAL A 51 -7.26 9.17 -5.35
C VAL A 51 -8.20 9.34 -4.17
N ILE A 52 -9.19 8.46 -4.12
CA ILE A 52 -10.16 8.38 -3.03
C ILE A 52 -9.67 7.29 -2.04
N ILE A 53 -9.29 6.11 -2.52
CA ILE A 53 -9.04 4.96 -1.63
C ILE A 53 -7.67 4.99 -0.89
N CYS A 54 -6.72 5.89 -1.21
CA CYS A 54 -5.35 5.85 -0.65
C CYS A 54 -5.28 5.81 0.85
N TYR A 55 -6.21 6.48 1.52
CA TYR A 55 -6.20 6.64 2.96
C TYR A 55 -6.91 5.52 3.71
N SER A 56 -7.54 4.57 3.02
CA SER A 56 -8.16 3.40 3.66
C SER A 56 -7.14 2.47 4.31
N ALA A 57 -5.86 2.54 3.92
CA ALA A 57 -4.74 1.76 4.49
C ALA A 57 -5.02 0.24 4.59
N LEU A 58 -5.89 -0.30 3.73
CA LEU A 58 -6.24 -1.71 3.70
C LEU A 58 -5.09 -2.48 3.07
N THR A 59 -4.22 -3.05 3.88
CA THR A 59 -3.02 -3.74 3.38
C THR A 59 -3.26 -5.23 3.18
N ALA A 60 -2.65 -5.81 2.13
CA ALA A 60 -2.78 -7.24 1.84
C ALA A 60 -1.98 -8.16 2.79
N LEU A 61 -0.98 -7.61 3.51
CA LEU A 61 -0.03 -8.41 4.28
C LEU A 61 -0.66 -9.29 5.39
N PRO A 62 -1.67 -8.84 6.15
CA PRO A 62 -2.29 -9.69 7.16
C PRO A 62 -2.93 -10.95 6.55
N PHE A 63 -3.55 -10.81 5.37
CA PHE A 63 -4.13 -11.94 4.64
C PHE A 63 -3.06 -12.91 4.13
N ILE A 64 -1.97 -12.38 3.56
CA ILE A 64 -0.82 -13.19 3.14
C ILE A 64 -0.22 -13.95 4.32
N SER A 65 -0.12 -13.29 5.48
CA SER A 65 0.42 -13.89 6.71
C SER A 65 -0.44 -15.04 7.21
N PHE A 66 -1.76 -14.99 7.03
CA PHE A 66 -2.65 -16.13 7.31
C PHE A 66 -2.39 -17.33 6.39
N TRP A 67 -2.06 -17.11 5.11
CA TRP A 67 -1.70 -18.19 4.20
C TRP A 67 -0.39 -18.85 4.61
N PHE A 68 0.63 -18.07 4.95
CA PHE A 68 1.88 -18.60 5.48
C PHE A 68 1.67 -19.34 6.81
N ALA A 69 0.90 -18.77 7.74
CA ALA A 69 0.57 -19.42 8.99
C ALA A 69 -0.21 -20.74 8.77
N SER A 70 -1.15 -20.76 7.82
CA SER A 70 -1.89 -21.97 7.44
C SER A 70 -0.99 -23.05 6.83
N ALA A 71 -0.07 -22.66 5.93
CA ALA A 71 0.91 -23.57 5.35
C ALA A 71 1.85 -24.15 6.43
N LEU A 72 2.37 -23.29 7.31
CA LEU A 72 3.22 -23.71 8.44
C LEU A 72 2.45 -24.58 9.44
N GLY A 73 1.16 -24.34 9.64
CA GLY A 73 0.30 -25.12 10.52
C GLY A 73 0.05 -26.56 10.06
N ARG A 74 0.41 -26.90 8.83
CA ARG A 74 0.45 -28.30 8.37
C ARG A 74 1.65 -29.06 8.94
N LEU A 75 2.68 -28.37 9.41
CA LEU A 75 3.85 -28.97 10.06
C LEU A 75 3.52 -29.30 11.53
N SER A 76 3.93 -30.49 11.98
CA SER A 76 3.60 -31.02 13.32
C SER A 76 4.04 -30.10 14.48
N PHE A 77 5.15 -29.38 14.30
CA PHE A 77 5.71 -28.45 15.29
C PHE A 77 4.84 -27.19 15.49
N PHE A 78 4.29 -26.63 14.42
CA PHE A 78 3.52 -25.37 14.46
C PHE A 78 2.02 -25.59 14.68
N LYS A 79 1.51 -26.79 14.37
CA LYS A 79 0.09 -27.13 14.50
C LYS A 79 -0.49 -26.87 15.90
N LYS A 80 0.30 -27.10 16.96
CA LYS A 80 -0.13 -26.86 18.36
C LYS A 80 -0.02 -25.40 18.82
N ARG A 81 0.70 -24.56 18.07
CA ARG A 81 0.97 -23.15 18.41
C ARG A 81 0.06 -22.16 17.66
N LEU A 82 -0.61 -22.64 16.62
CA LEU A 82 -1.57 -21.86 15.82
C LEU A 82 -2.98 -22.08 16.35
N ASN A 83 -3.43 -21.14 17.18
CA ASN A 83 -4.80 -21.02 17.65
C ASN A 83 -5.39 -19.66 17.21
N MET A 84 -6.68 -19.46 17.48
CA MET A 84 -7.40 -18.22 17.16
C MET A 84 -6.68 -16.98 17.71
N THR A 85 -6.23 -17.03 18.97
CA THR A 85 -5.54 -15.93 19.63
C THR A 85 -4.22 -15.57 18.94
N THR A 86 -3.38 -16.55 18.60
CA THR A 86 -2.12 -16.33 17.87
C THR A 86 -2.38 -15.75 16.49
N LEU A 87 -3.40 -16.22 15.76
CA LEU A 87 -3.76 -15.68 14.46
C LEU A 87 -4.28 -14.24 14.56
N THR A 88 -5.07 -13.90 15.59
CA THR A 88 -5.51 -12.53 15.85
C THR A 88 -4.32 -11.61 16.12
N TRP A 89 -3.36 -12.03 16.96
CA TRP A 89 -2.16 -11.23 17.20
C TRP A 89 -1.25 -11.12 15.98
N LEU A 90 -1.19 -12.17 15.16
CA LEU A 90 -0.51 -12.14 13.86
C LEU A 90 -1.16 -11.09 12.94
N TYR A 91 -2.49 -11.04 12.89
CA TYR A 91 -3.23 -10.04 12.13
C TYR A 91 -2.92 -8.62 12.58
N VAL A 92 -3.02 -8.34 13.88
CA VAL A 92 -2.75 -7.00 14.42
C VAL A 92 -1.30 -6.59 14.15
N THR A 93 -0.35 -7.51 14.39
CA THR A 93 1.08 -7.27 14.16
C THR A 93 1.38 -6.97 12.70
N THR A 94 0.87 -7.80 11.80
CA THR A 94 1.08 -7.63 10.37
C THR A 94 0.39 -6.38 9.84
N LEU A 95 -0.74 -5.98 10.40
CA LEU A 95 -1.42 -4.72 10.06
C LEU A 95 -0.64 -3.49 10.52
N CYS A 96 -0.05 -3.52 11.72
CA CYS A 96 0.81 -2.43 12.20
C CYS A 96 2.07 -2.29 11.33
N LEU A 97 2.66 -3.41 10.92
CA LEU A 97 3.85 -3.41 10.08
C LEU A 97 3.53 -3.07 8.62
N SER A 98 2.40 -3.53 8.09
CA SER A 98 2.08 -3.48 6.67
C SER A 98 2.08 -2.07 6.08
N PHE A 99 1.82 -1.05 6.90
CA PHE A 99 1.91 0.35 6.48
C PHE A 99 3.33 0.76 6.03
N TYR A 100 4.35 0.12 6.59
CA TYR A 100 5.78 0.34 6.30
C TYR A 100 6.32 -0.69 5.32
N LEU A 101 5.75 -1.89 5.34
CA LEU A 101 6.14 -2.97 4.44
C LEU A 101 5.58 -2.74 3.03
N GLY A 102 4.40 -2.12 2.92
CA GLY A 102 3.60 -2.08 1.71
C GLY A 102 3.33 -0.72 1.09
N ARG A 103 4.27 0.23 1.19
CA ARG A 103 4.19 1.51 0.47
C ARG A 103 5.53 1.88 -0.16
N PRO A 104 5.81 1.40 -1.37
CA PRO A 104 7.02 1.74 -2.10
C PRO A 104 6.90 3.04 -2.93
N THR A 105 5.76 3.73 -2.89
CA THR A 105 5.63 5.02 -3.59
C THR A 105 6.01 6.22 -2.73
N SER A 106 6.71 7.14 -3.39
CA SER A 106 7.31 8.37 -2.87
C SER A 106 6.30 9.41 -2.37
N ASP A 107 5.01 9.15 -2.49
CA ASP A 107 3.93 10.07 -2.16
C ASP A 107 3.34 9.82 -0.76
N THR A 108 3.80 8.79 -0.05
CA THR A 108 3.63 8.72 1.41
C THR A 108 4.91 9.17 2.05
N GLN A 109 4.99 10.50 2.17
CA GLN A 109 6.15 11.34 2.44
C GLN A 109 6.88 11.02 3.75
N CYS A 110 6.43 10.06 4.56
CA CYS A 110 6.93 9.84 5.91
C CYS A 110 7.66 8.50 6.13
N ALA A 111 7.64 7.55 5.18
CA ALA A 111 8.15 6.19 5.45
C ALA A 111 8.89 5.48 4.31
N SER A 112 8.95 6.05 3.09
CA SER A 112 9.58 5.35 1.97
C SER A 112 11.08 5.64 1.87
N TYR A 113 11.89 4.57 1.97
CA TYR A 113 13.33 4.60 1.66
C TYR A 113 13.61 5.19 0.26
N GLY A 114 12.67 5.02 -0.68
CA GLY A 114 12.72 5.59 -2.03
C GLY A 114 12.75 7.11 -2.08
N VAL A 115 12.16 7.83 -1.11
CA VAL A 115 12.26 9.30 -1.04
C VAL A 115 13.67 9.73 -0.68
N PHE A 116 14.34 9.01 0.23
CA PHE A 116 15.71 9.31 0.61
C PHE A 116 16.69 9.05 -0.54
N ILE A 117 16.48 7.95 -1.29
CA ILE A 117 17.24 7.66 -2.52
C ILE A 117 16.92 8.68 -3.62
N GLY A 118 15.65 9.02 -3.82
CA GLY A 118 15.22 10.02 -4.80
C GLY A 118 15.78 11.40 -4.49
N ASN A 119 15.82 11.80 -3.22
CA ASN A 119 16.41 13.06 -2.77
C ASN A 119 17.93 13.10 -3.00
N ARG A 120 18.65 11.98 -2.90
CA ARG A 120 20.07 11.88 -3.30
C ARG A 120 20.28 12.17 -4.78
N ILE A 121 19.29 11.86 -5.63
CA ILE A 121 19.40 11.99 -7.08
C ILE A 121 18.91 13.38 -7.54
N LEU A 122 17.82 13.88 -6.96
CA LEU A 122 17.10 15.06 -7.45
C LEU A 122 17.56 16.37 -6.80
N SER A 123 18.09 16.33 -5.58
CA SER A 123 18.50 17.52 -4.84
C SER A 123 20.01 17.77 -4.92
N PRO A 124 20.48 19.03 -4.72
CA PRO A 124 21.90 19.34 -4.74
C PRO A 124 22.67 18.49 -3.70
N PRO A 125 23.83 17.90 -4.07
CA PRO A 125 24.57 17.01 -3.18
C PRO A 125 24.87 17.62 -1.82
N GLU A 126 25.26 18.89 -1.79
CA GLU A 126 25.61 19.60 -0.55
C GLU A 126 24.45 19.70 0.44
N GLU A 127 23.22 19.80 -0.04
CA GLU A 127 22.02 19.87 0.80
C GLU A 127 21.63 18.47 1.28
N THR A 128 21.62 17.50 0.38
CA THR A 128 21.20 16.14 0.71
C THR A 128 22.16 15.46 1.68
N TYR A 129 23.48 15.68 1.58
CA TYR A 129 24.44 15.13 2.55
C TYR A 129 24.37 15.80 3.93
N LYS A 130 23.85 17.03 4.02
CA LYS A 130 23.61 17.70 5.31
C LYS A 130 22.35 17.18 6.01
N LEU A 131 21.27 16.95 5.27
CA LEU A 131 19.96 16.60 5.82
C LEU A 131 19.72 15.09 5.94
N VAL A 132 20.28 14.30 5.02
CA VAL A 132 20.10 12.84 4.98
C VAL A 132 21.43 12.18 5.37
N PRO A 133 21.51 11.52 6.53
CA PRO A 133 22.69 10.75 6.92
C PRO A 133 23.02 9.62 5.94
N TRP A 134 24.30 9.25 5.89
CA TRP A 134 24.80 8.19 4.99
C TRP A 134 24.18 6.81 5.28
N PHE A 135 23.74 6.55 6.51
CA PHE A 135 23.08 5.29 6.88
C PHE A 135 21.59 5.27 6.53
N MET A 136 20.98 6.39 6.09
CA MET A 136 19.58 6.45 5.66
C MET A 136 19.43 6.43 4.14
N ALA A 137 20.50 6.73 3.40
CA ALA A 137 20.51 6.66 1.95
C ALA A 137 21.93 6.43 1.44
N PRO A 138 22.11 5.56 0.42
CA PRO A 138 23.41 5.27 -0.14
C PRO A 138 24.03 6.51 -0.82
N PRO A 139 25.32 6.46 -1.17
CA PRO A 139 25.97 7.49 -1.97
C PRO A 139 25.26 7.73 -3.30
N ILE A 140 25.41 8.92 -3.87
CA ILE A 140 24.73 9.34 -5.11
C ILE A 140 25.00 8.39 -6.28
N ASP A 141 26.23 7.90 -6.42
CA ASP A 141 26.61 7.01 -7.53
C ASP A 141 25.87 5.67 -7.43
N VAL A 142 25.74 5.13 -6.21
CA VAL A 142 24.96 3.92 -5.92
C VAL A 142 23.47 4.19 -6.09
N ALA A 143 22.96 5.35 -5.65
CA ALA A 143 21.56 5.73 -5.85
C ALA A 143 21.17 5.80 -7.34
N LYS A 144 22.05 6.33 -8.19
CA LYS A 144 21.85 6.35 -9.65
C LYS A 144 21.86 4.95 -10.26
N GLN A 145 22.72 4.05 -9.77
CA GLN A 145 22.73 2.65 -10.22
C GLN A 145 21.38 1.95 -9.95
N ILE A 146 20.73 2.25 -8.81
CA ILE A 146 19.40 1.72 -8.49
C ILE A 146 18.35 2.18 -9.51
N LEU A 147 18.44 3.43 -9.99
CA LEU A 147 17.48 3.99 -10.96
C LEU A 147 17.59 3.34 -12.34
N TYR A 148 18.81 3.16 -12.84
CA TYR A 148 19.03 2.63 -14.20
C TYR A 148 19.01 1.10 -14.24
N GLY A 149 19.29 0.43 -13.12
CA GLY A 149 19.40 -1.03 -13.07
C GLY A 149 20.54 -1.58 -13.94
N GLY A 150 20.52 -2.88 -14.22
CA GLY A 150 21.46 -3.52 -15.15
C GLY A 150 22.88 -3.75 -14.61
N VAL A 151 23.15 -3.41 -13.35
CA VAL A 151 24.44 -3.63 -12.68
C VAL A 151 24.28 -4.58 -11.48
N PRO A 152 25.34 -5.30 -11.07
CA PRO A 152 25.32 -6.10 -9.85
C PRO A 152 24.95 -5.24 -8.63
N THR A 153 24.10 -5.79 -7.75
CA THR A 153 23.64 -5.08 -6.55
C THR A 153 24.82 -4.77 -5.60
N PRO A 154 25.09 -3.49 -5.27
CA PRO A 154 26.17 -3.10 -4.35
C PRO A 154 25.73 -3.31 -2.89
N TRP A 155 25.74 -4.56 -2.44
CA TRP A 155 25.22 -4.94 -1.12
C TRP A 155 25.88 -4.16 0.03
N ILE A 156 27.21 -4.00 -0.01
CA ILE A 156 27.96 -3.33 1.07
C ILE A 156 27.49 -1.89 1.26
N ASP A 157 27.28 -1.15 0.17
CA ASP A 157 26.85 0.25 0.23
C ASP A 157 25.37 0.40 0.62
N LEU A 158 24.55 -0.62 0.35
CA LEU A 158 23.14 -0.66 0.71
C LEU A 158 22.89 -1.15 2.13
N MET A 159 23.79 -1.96 2.70
CA MET A 159 23.61 -2.58 4.02
C MET A 159 23.29 -1.59 5.15
N PRO A 160 23.98 -0.43 5.29
CA PRO A 160 23.67 0.53 6.34
C PRO A 160 22.22 1.02 6.29
N MET A 161 21.76 1.35 5.08
CA MET A 161 20.38 1.74 4.81
C MET A 161 19.40 0.62 5.13
N ILE A 162 19.68 -0.60 4.68
CA ILE A 162 18.83 -1.77 4.94
C ILE A 162 18.68 -2.00 6.44
N VAL A 163 19.78 -1.99 7.19
CA VAL A 163 19.76 -2.20 8.65
C VAL A 163 19.01 -1.09 9.36
N PHE A 164 19.22 0.17 8.98
CA PHE A 164 18.51 1.30 9.57
C PHE A 164 16.99 1.18 9.38
N PHE A 165 16.51 1.01 8.15
CA PHE A 165 15.08 0.90 7.88
C PHE A 165 14.47 -0.39 8.46
N TRP A 166 15.26 -1.46 8.55
CA TRP A 166 14.86 -2.67 9.25
C TRP A 166 14.58 -2.39 10.73
N VAL A 167 15.54 -1.80 11.45
CA VAL A 167 15.39 -1.46 12.87
C VAL A 167 14.23 -0.47 13.06
N PHE A 168 14.14 0.56 12.23
CA PHE A 168 13.07 1.53 12.26
C PHE A 168 11.69 0.87 12.13
N THR A 169 11.53 -0.06 11.19
CA THR A 169 10.26 -0.78 10.96
C THR A 169 9.88 -1.64 12.17
N VAL A 170 10.85 -2.34 12.78
CA VAL A 170 10.60 -3.16 13.99
C VAL A 170 10.20 -2.28 15.16
N VAL A 171 10.96 -1.22 15.45
CA VAL A 171 10.67 -0.29 16.56
C VAL A 171 9.29 0.37 16.37
N TYR A 172 9.00 0.81 15.16
CA TYR A 172 7.71 1.41 14.85
C TYR A 172 6.56 0.42 14.99
N GLY A 173 6.73 -0.82 14.53
CA GLY A 173 5.73 -1.88 14.71
C GLY A 173 5.39 -2.12 16.18
N ILE A 174 6.42 -2.14 17.05
CA ILE A 174 6.24 -2.26 18.51
C ILE A 174 5.51 -1.03 19.08
N LEU A 175 5.88 0.17 18.65
CA LEU A 175 5.21 1.41 19.07
C LEU A 175 3.73 1.40 18.69
N MET A 176 3.39 1.08 17.45
CA MET A 176 2.00 1.04 17.00
C MET A 176 1.19 -0.05 17.67
N LEU A 177 1.80 -1.21 17.95
CA LEU A 177 1.14 -2.24 18.74
C LEU A 177 0.85 -1.76 20.15
N SER A 178 1.79 -1.07 20.79
CA SER A 178 1.62 -0.49 22.12
C SER A 178 0.47 0.52 22.15
N ILE A 179 0.43 1.41 21.15
CA ILE A 179 -0.65 2.38 20.96
C ILE A 179 -2.00 1.67 20.75
N ALA A 180 -2.05 0.66 19.87
CA ALA A 180 -3.26 -0.10 19.61
C ALA A 180 -3.78 -0.81 20.87
N THR A 181 -2.89 -1.33 21.71
CA THR A 181 -3.29 -1.95 22.99
C THR A 181 -3.83 -0.93 24.00
N LEU A 182 -3.32 0.30 23.98
CA LEU A 182 -3.77 1.38 24.86
C LEU A 182 -5.19 1.85 24.50
N PHE A 183 -5.45 2.05 23.21
CA PHE A 183 -6.76 2.50 22.71
C PHE A 183 -7.80 1.38 22.57
N ARG A 184 -7.39 0.11 22.67
CA ARG A 184 -8.27 -1.06 22.55
C ARG A 184 -9.58 -0.90 23.33
N LYS A 185 -9.47 -0.55 24.62
CA LYS A 185 -10.64 -0.45 25.50
C LYS A 185 -11.62 0.64 25.04
N GLN A 186 -11.11 1.80 24.65
CA GLN A 186 -11.96 2.92 24.25
C GLN A 186 -12.61 2.65 22.88
N TRP A 187 -11.84 2.27 21.88
CA TRP A 187 -12.36 2.14 20.51
C TRP A 187 -13.19 0.87 20.29
N ILE A 188 -12.83 -0.24 20.93
CA ILE A 188 -13.51 -1.52 20.72
C ILE A 188 -14.62 -1.74 21.75
N ASP A 189 -14.30 -1.62 23.05
CA ASP A 189 -15.26 -1.99 24.10
C ASP A 189 -16.30 -0.89 24.35
N VAL A 190 -15.88 0.38 24.33
CA VAL A 190 -16.76 1.55 24.57
C VAL A 190 -17.42 2.02 23.28
N GLU A 191 -16.64 2.42 22.27
CA GLU A 191 -17.17 3.05 21.04
C GLU A 191 -17.66 2.05 20.00
N ARG A 192 -17.20 0.79 20.06
CA ARG A 192 -17.56 -0.29 19.12
C ARG A 192 -17.40 0.13 17.66
N VAL A 193 -16.29 0.79 17.36
CA VAL A 193 -15.98 1.28 16.01
C VAL A 193 -16.02 0.10 15.02
N PRO A 194 -16.82 0.18 13.93
CA PRO A 194 -16.87 -0.90 12.96
C PRO A 194 -15.57 -0.94 12.13
N PHE A 195 -14.97 -2.12 12.02
CA PHE A 195 -13.78 -2.36 11.20
C PHE A 195 -14.10 -3.34 10.05
N PRO A 196 -14.58 -2.86 8.89
CA PRO A 196 -14.88 -3.73 7.74
C PRO A 196 -13.70 -4.62 7.33
N HIS A 197 -12.47 -4.09 7.47
CA HIS A 197 -11.24 -4.85 7.24
C HIS A 197 -11.07 -6.05 8.17
N ALA A 198 -11.41 -5.88 9.45
CA ALA A 198 -11.33 -6.95 10.44
C ALA A 198 -12.40 -8.02 10.20
N ALA A 199 -13.58 -7.64 9.68
CA ALA A 199 -14.62 -8.59 9.30
C ALA A 199 -14.17 -9.50 8.15
N ALA A 200 -13.57 -8.94 7.10
CA ALA A 200 -13.00 -9.71 6.00
C ALA A 200 -11.86 -10.64 6.48
N ALA A 201 -10.99 -10.14 7.36
CA ALA A 201 -9.91 -10.92 7.94
C ALA A 201 -10.44 -12.06 8.83
N TYR A 202 -11.48 -11.81 9.61
CA TYR A 202 -12.12 -12.81 10.47
C TYR A 202 -12.69 -13.97 9.65
N GLU A 203 -13.36 -13.71 8.52
CA GLU A 203 -13.84 -14.75 7.61
C GLU A 203 -12.71 -15.64 7.07
N LEU A 204 -11.55 -15.04 6.75
CA LEU A 204 -10.37 -15.80 6.33
C LEU A 204 -9.77 -16.59 7.50
N LEU A 205 -9.71 -15.99 8.69
CA LEU A 205 -9.18 -16.59 9.92
C LEU A 205 -9.99 -17.81 10.34
N VAL A 206 -11.33 -17.73 10.32
CA VAL A 206 -12.23 -18.86 10.60
C VAL A 206 -12.00 -20.03 9.65
N ARG A 207 -11.61 -19.77 8.39
CA ARG A 207 -11.32 -20.81 7.38
C ARG A 207 -9.90 -21.35 7.45
N THR A 208 -8.96 -20.59 8.01
CA THR A 208 -7.56 -21.01 8.20
C THR A 208 -7.30 -21.64 9.56
N SER A 209 -8.16 -21.39 10.55
CA SER A 209 -8.05 -21.98 11.88
C SER A 209 -8.23 -23.51 11.82
N PRO A 210 -7.33 -24.31 12.42
CA PRO A 210 -7.47 -25.76 12.48
C PRO A 210 -8.71 -26.21 13.28
N GLU A 211 -9.28 -25.34 14.12
CA GLU A 211 -10.41 -25.63 15.00
C GLU A 211 -11.77 -25.53 14.28
N ARG A 212 -11.87 -24.72 13.20
CA ARG A 212 -13.08 -24.61 12.38
C ARG A 212 -12.80 -25.04 10.95
N LYS A 213 -13.27 -26.22 10.58
CA LYS A 213 -13.27 -26.70 9.18
C LYS A 213 -14.38 -26.01 8.39
N ALA A 214 -14.25 -24.70 8.15
CA ALA A 214 -15.10 -24.04 7.16
C ALA A 214 -14.64 -24.49 5.76
N ARG A 215 -15.56 -25.05 4.97
CA ARG A 215 -15.26 -25.52 3.61
C ARG A 215 -14.94 -24.32 2.73
N PHE A 216 -13.92 -24.42 1.88
CA PHE A 216 -13.68 -23.44 0.83
C PHE A 216 -14.91 -23.42 -0.10
N SER A 217 -15.74 -22.38 0.02
CA SER A 217 -16.95 -22.23 -0.78
C SER A 217 -16.59 -21.78 -2.21
N GLY A 218 -17.48 -22.08 -3.16
CA GLY A 218 -17.32 -21.68 -4.57
C GLY A 218 -16.94 -20.21 -4.75
N PRO A 219 -17.67 -19.24 -4.15
CA PRO A 219 -17.35 -17.82 -4.29
C PRO A 219 -15.96 -17.44 -3.75
N PHE A 220 -15.53 -18.04 -2.63
CA PHE A 220 -14.21 -17.79 -2.08
C PHE A 220 -13.09 -18.35 -2.97
N LEU A 221 -13.29 -19.56 -3.51
CA LEU A 221 -12.33 -20.18 -4.41
C LEU A 221 -12.21 -19.40 -5.72
N ILE A 222 -13.33 -18.88 -6.24
CA ILE A 222 -13.33 -17.99 -7.41
C ILE A 222 -12.50 -16.74 -7.12
N GLY A 223 -12.73 -16.06 -5.98
CA GLY A 223 -11.94 -14.90 -5.57
C GLY A 223 -10.45 -15.21 -5.42
N LEU A 224 -10.10 -16.37 -4.86
CA LEU A 224 -8.71 -16.83 -4.75
C LEU A 224 -8.06 -17.04 -6.11
N ILE A 225 -8.75 -17.74 -7.02
CA ILE A 225 -8.26 -18.02 -8.37
C ILE A 225 -8.07 -16.71 -9.14
N LEU A 226 -9.04 -15.79 -9.09
CA LEU A 226 -8.93 -14.47 -9.71
C LEU A 226 -7.75 -13.68 -9.12
N GLY A 227 -7.56 -13.73 -7.81
CA GLY A 227 -6.41 -13.10 -7.16
C GLY A 227 -5.08 -13.66 -7.67
N VAL A 228 -4.96 -14.99 -7.78
CA VAL A 228 -3.74 -15.64 -8.31
C VAL A 228 -3.50 -15.29 -9.78
N ILE A 229 -4.55 -15.33 -10.61
CA ILE A 229 -4.47 -15.01 -12.04
C ILE A 229 -4.05 -13.56 -12.26
N VAL A 230 -4.48 -12.63 -11.42
CA VAL A 230 -4.09 -11.22 -11.56
C VAL A 230 -2.69 -10.99 -10.99
N TRP A 231 -2.44 -11.42 -9.75
CA TRP A 231 -1.23 -11.02 -9.03
C TRP A 231 0.02 -11.79 -9.44
N ILE A 232 -0.05 -13.10 -9.72
CA ILE A 232 1.15 -13.87 -10.10
C ILE A 232 1.73 -13.41 -11.45
N PRO A 233 0.94 -13.23 -12.53
CA PRO A 233 1.47 -12.69 -13.77
C PRO A 233 1.98 -11.25 -13.59
N THR A 234 1.27 -10.39 -12.85
CA THR A 234 1.74 -9.03 -12.55
C THR A 234 3.10 -9.03 -11.86
N LEU A 235 3.29 -9.97 -10.92
CA LEU A 235 4.56 -10.21 -10.26
C LEU A 235 5.67 -10.59 -11.24
N CYS A 236 5.38 -11.55 -12.11
CA CYS A 236 6.32 -12.03 -13.11
C CYS A 236 6.68 -10.94 -14.13
N ILE A 237 5.72 -10.11 -14.53
CA ILE A 237 5.93 -8.95 -15.41
C ILE A 237 6.92 -7.96 -14.77
N GLY A 238 6.80 -7.71 -13.46
CA GLY A 238 7.67 -6.79 -12.73
C GLY A 238 9.06 -7.36 -12.42
N LEU A 239 9.18 -8.66 -12.13
CA LEU A 239 10.44 -9.29 -11.77
C LEU A 239 11.28 -9.75 -12.96
N PHE A 240 10.64 -10.27 -14.00
CA PHE A 240 11.31 -10.98 -15.08
C PHE A 240 11.16 -10.22 -16.39
N PRO A 241 12.19 -9.53 -16.90
CA PRO A 241 12.12 -8.78 -18.16
C PRO A 241 11.63 -9.60 -19.35
N TRP A 242 11.92 -10.91 -19.36
CA TRP A 242 11.51 -11.84 -20.43
C TRP A 242 10.04 -12.27 -20.36
N PHE A 243 9.37 -12.13 -19.21
CA PHE A 243 7.96 -12.53 -19.07
C PHE A 243 7.05 -11.56 -19.85
N PRO A 244 6.06 -12.05 -20.62
CA PRO A 244 5.22 -11.21 -21.47
C PRO A 244 4.33 -10.26 -20.66
N ASP A 245 4.22 -9.02 -21.12
CA ASP A 245 3.38 -8.00 -20.49
C ASP A 245 1.90 -8.14 -20.88
N MET A 246 1.25 -9.20 -20.38
CA MET A 246 -0.15 -9.53 -20.70
C MET A 246 -1.17 -8.47 -20.27
N TYR A 247 -0.85 -7.69 -19.23
CA TYR A 247 -1.76 -6.71 -18.64
C TYR A 247 -1.36 -5.26 -18.95
N GLY A 248 -0.34 -5.08 -19.79
CA GLY A 248 0.19 -3.76 -20.13
C GLY A 248 0.63 -3.00 -18.88
N TRP A 249 1.38 -3.66 -17.99
CA TRP A 249 1.90 -3.14 -16.73
C TRP A 249 3.21 -2.36 -16.90
N ARG A 250 3.98 -2.60 -17.97
CA ARG A 250 5.28 -1.93 -18.24
C ARG A 250 5.14 -0.61 -19.01
N VAL A 251 4.07 -0.47 -19.78
CA VAL A 251 3.88 0.67 -20.69
C VAL A 251 2.76 1.56 -20.16
N ASN A 252 2.98 2.87 -20.19
CA ASN A 252 1.98 3.89 -19.88
C ASN A 252 1.31 3.76 -18.50
N ASN A 253 2.04 3.22 -17.50
CA ASN A 253 1.57 3.23 -16.12
C ASN A 253 2.47 4.07 -15.24
N CYS A 254 1.81 4.73 -14.29
CA CYS A 254 2.40 5.19 -13.08
C CYS A 254 2.57 4.01 -12.12
N GLY A 255 3.46 4.18 -11.14
CA GLY A 255 3.59 3.21 -10.04
C GLY A 255 2.22 2.79 -9.49
N ASN A 256 2.15 1.55 -9.02
CA ASN A 256 0.94 0.92 -8.50
C ASN A 256 -0.14 0.50 -9.53
N GLY A 257 0.19 0.35 -10.81
CA GLY A 257 -0.77 -0.17 -11.79
C GLY A 257 -1.84 0.84 -12.23
N ALA A 258 -1.57 2.13 -12.04
CA ALA A 258 -2.42 3.19 -12.53
C ALA A 258 -1.99 3.59 -13.94
N TYR A 259 -2.85 3.38 -14.92
CA TYR A 259 -2.65 3.89 -16.28
C TYR A 259 -2.69 5.41 -16.27
N PHE A 260 -1.70 6.05 -16.87
CA PHE A 260 -1.78 7.49 -17.08
C PHE A 260 -2.30 7.80 -18.47
N VAL A 261 -3.22 8.75 -18.53
CA VAL A 261 -3.85 9.17 -19.78
C VAL A 261 -2.82 9.93 -20.61
N GLN A 262 -2.58 9.46 -21.83
CA GLN A 262 -1.59 10.04 -22.75
C GLN A 262 -2.17 11.21 -23.55
N PRO A 263 -1.36 12.19 -23.95
CA PRO A 263 -1.77 13.22 -24.90
C PRO A 263 -2.31 12.60 -26.19
N GLY A 264 -3.44 13.10 -26.68
CA GLY A 264 -4.09 12.61 -27.90
C GLY A 264 -5.06 11.44 -27.70
N GLU A 265 -5.14 10.83 -26.52
CA GLU A 265 -6.16 9.83 -26.22
C GLU A 265 -7.55 10.47 -26.03
N PRO A 266 -8.65 9.75 -26.32
CA PRO A 266 -10.01 10.27 -26.08
C PRO A 266 -10.23 10.71 -24.63
N LEU A 267 -9.67 9.97 -23.67
CA LEU A 267 -9.74 10.29 -22.25
C LEU A 267 -8.96 11.55 -21.88
N ALA A 268 -8.00 12.00 -22.69
CA ALA A 268 -7.22 13.20 -22.43
C ALA A 268 -8.08 14.47 -22.42
N SER A 269 -9.21 14.45 -23.15
CA SER A 269 -10.22 15.52 -23.18
C SER A 269 -10.99 15.68 -21.87
N ILE A 270 -10.96 14.65 -21.01
CA ILE A 270 -11.60 14.67 -19.69
C ILE A 270 -10.53 14.97 -18.65
N LEU A 271 -10.34 16.24 -18.32
CA LEU A 271 -9.20 16.68 -17.50
C LEU A 271 -9.25 16.20 -16.06
N GLY A 272 -10.46 16.03 -15.53
CA GLY A 272 -10.67 15.40 -14.23
C GLY A 272 -10.17 13.95 -14.17
N ILE A 273 -9.96 13.28 -15.30
CA ILE A 273 -9.38 11.93 -15.39
C ILE A 273 -7.88 12.06 -15.70
N ALA A 274 -7.07 12.12 -14.65
CA ALA A 274 -5.61 12.05 -14.76
C ALA A 274 -5.05 10.62 -14.82
N LEU A 275 -5.65 9.67 -14.08
CA LEU A 275 -5.21 8.27 -14.02
C LEU A 275 -6.40 7.31 -14.00
N VAL A 276 -6.18 6.10 -14.51
CA VAL A 276 -7.14 4.99 -14.47
C VAL A 276 -6.51 3.79 -13.75
N GLY A 277 -7.08 3.38 -12.61
CA GLY A 277 -6.59 2.20 -11.89
C GLY A 277 -6.89 0.90 -12.64
N LYS A 278 -5.86 0.09 -12.92
CA LYS A 278 -6.02 -1.28 -13.45
C LYS A 278 -6.13 -2.34 -12.34
N GLU A 279 -5.89 -1.95 -11.09
CA GLU A 279 -5.85 -2.87 -9.95
C GLU A 279 -7.28 -3.26 -9.50
N PRO A 280 -7.67 -4.55 -9.59
CA PRO A 280 -9.02 -4.98 -9.22
C PRO A 280 -9.24 -5.05 -7.71
N LEU A 281 -8.18 -5.00 -6.90
CA LEU A 281 -8.27 -5.12 -5.45
C LEU A 281 -9.02 -3.94 -4.82
N GLY A 282 -8.87 -2.73 -5.35
CA GLY A 282 -9.64 -1.56 -4.93
C GLY A 282 -11.13 -1.74 -5.08
N VAL A 283 -11.53 -2.27 -6.24
CA VAL A 283 -12.94 -2.56 -6.55
C VAL A 283 -13.45 -3.64 -5.60
N ALA A 284 -12.68 -4.71 -5.39
CA ALA A 284 -13.03 -5.77 -4.44
C ALA A 284 -13.24 -5.23 -3.01
N ILE A 285 -12.39 -4.30 -2.58
CA ILE A 285 -12.48 -3.65 -1.28
C ILE A 285 -13.68 -2.71 -1.17
N SER A 286 -14.02 -2.01 -2.24
CA SER A 286 -15.15 -1.08 -2.26
C SER A 286 -16.47 -1.80 -1.94
N TYR A 287 -16.59 -3.10 -2.21
CA TYR A 287 -17.75 -3.91 -1.82
C TYR A 287 -17.93 -4.06 -0.31
N PHE A 288 -16.91 -3.78 0.51
CA PHE A 288 -17.06 -3.74 1.98
C PHE A 288 -17.59 -2.40 2.49
N ALA A 289 -17.60 -1.35 1.65
CA ALA A 289 -18.09 -0.04 2.05
C ALA A 289 -19.64 0.01 2.02
N PRO A 290 -20.29 0.70 2.98
CA PRO A 290 -21.73 0.91 2.93
C PRO A 290 -22.16 1.62 1.64
N LEU A 291 -23.38 1.31 1.16
CA LEU A 291 -23.93 1.87 -0.07
C LEU A 291 -23.96 3.42 -0.04
N THR A 292 -24.24 4.01 1.11
CA THR A 292 -24.23 5.48 1.31
C THR A 292 -22.84 6.07 1.09
N VAL A 293 -21.79 5.39 1.54
CA VAL A 293 -20.39 5.81 1.35
C VAL A 293 -20.00 5.65 -0.12
N LEU A 294 -20.37 4.53 -0.75
CA LEU A 294 -20.14 4.32 -2.19
C LEU A 294 -20.84 5.38 -3.04
N PHE A 295 -22.09 5.72 -2.69
CA PHE A 295 -22.84 6.78 -3.36
C PHE A 295 -22.13 8.12 -3.23
N ASN A 296 -21.72 8.48 -2.02
CA ASN A 296 -21.02 9.73 -1.76
C ASN A 296 -19.68 9.79 -2.53
N MET A 297 -18.93 8.68 -2.57
CA MET A 297 -17.66 8.59 -3.29
C MET A 297 -17.81 8.86 -4.79
N TRP A 298 -18.72 8.19 -5.49
CA TRP A 298 -18.86 8.41 -6.94
C TRP A 298 -19.52 9.77 -7.27
N PHE A 299 -20.43 10.25 -6.41
CA PHE A 299 -21.05 11.55 -6.58
C PHE A 299 -20.02 12.69 -6.51
N TRP A 300 -19.22 12.74 -5.44
CA TRP A 300 -18.17 13.77 -5.30
C TRP A 300 -17.06 13.63 -6.32
N TRP A 301 -16.76 12.40 -6.74
CA TRP A 301 -15.87 12.14 -7.85
C TRP A 301 -16.37 12.80 -9.15
N LEU A 302 -17.66 12.69 -9.49
CA LEU A 302 -18.23 13.38 -10.65
C LEU A 302 -18.18 14.90 -10.50
N VAL A 303 -18.50 15.42 -9.32
CA VAL A 303 -18.41 16.86 -9.03
C VAL A 303 -17.00 17.38 -9.30
N LEU A 304 -15.97 16.65 -8.86
CA LEU A 304 -14.57 16.99 -9.09
C LEU A 304 -14.25 17.06 -10.59
N ILE A 305 -14.71 16.08 -11.37
CA ILE A 305 -14.52 16.09 -12.83
C ILE A 305 -15.18 17.32 -13.45
N VAL A 306 -16.44 17.59 -13.11
CA VAL A 306 -17.18 18.73 -13.67
C VAL A 306 -16.50 20.05 -13.32
N LEU A 307 -16.12 20.24 -12.05
CA LEU A 307 -15.45 21.47 -11.62
C LEU A 307 -14.08 21.64 -12.28
N THR A 308 -13.31 20.56 -12.46
CA THR A 308 -12.02 20.61 -13.17
C THR A 308 -12.20 21.00 -14.63
N GLN A 309 -13.23 20.48 -15.30
CA GLN A 309 -13.57 20.87 -16.67
C GLN A 309 -14.01 22.34 -16.76
N ILE A 310 -14.79 22.82 -15.79
CA ILE A 310 -15.19 24.23 -15.71
C ILE A 310 -13.95 25.11 -15.54
N ALA A 311 -13.06 24.80 -14.59
CA ALA A 311 -11.82 25.57 -14.37
C ALA A 311 -10.95 25.63 -15.62
N TYR A 312 -10.92 24.56 -16.42
CA TYR A 312 -10.24 24.58 -17.71
C TYR A 312 -10.84 25.57 -18.71
N GLN A 313 -12.17 25.67 -18.78
CA GLN A 313 -12.83 26.69 -19.61
C GLN A 313 -12.51 28.13 -19.16
N PHE A 314 -12.21 28.32 -17.87
CA PHE A 314 -11.74 29.60 -17.31
C PHE A 314 -10.23 29.85 -17.49
N GLY A 315 -9.51 28.98 -18.20
CA GLY A 315 -8.08 29.14 -18.50
C GLY A 315 -7.13 28.53 -17.47
N TYR A 316 -7.63 27.80 -16.48
CA TYR A 316 -6.78 27.02 -15.57
C TYR A 316 -6.41 25.66 -16.18
N TYR A 317 -5.36 25.01 -15.68
CA TYR A 317 -4.97 23.65 -16.11
C TYR A 317 -4.72 23.44 -17.62
N THR A 318 -4.41 24.49 -18.37
CA THR A 318 -4.31 24.45 -19.85
C THR A 318 -3.21 23.53 -20.38
N ALA A 319 -2.20 23.24 -19.57
CA ALA A 319 -1.12 22.32 -19.91
C ALA A 319 -1.47 20.83 -19.70
N LEU A 320 -2.56 20.50 -18.99
CA LEU A 320 -2.93 19.12 -18.70
C LEU A 320 -3.18 18.22 -19.94
N PRO A 321 -3.88 18.67 -21.00
CA PRO A 321 -4.10 17.84 -22.18
C PRO A 321 -2.80 17.33 -22.82
N GLN A 322 -1.72 18.11 -22.72
CA GLN A 322 -0.42 17.85 -23.35
C GLN A 322 0.62 17.28 -22.39
N THR A 323 0.31 17.17 -21.10
CA THR A 323 1.26 16.66 -20.10
C THR A 323 1.28 15.13 -20.15
N PRO A 324 2.41 14.49 -20.52
CA PRO A 324 2.54 13.04 -20.50
C PRO A 324 2.85 12.53 -19.08
N GLY A 325 2.80 11.21 -18.92
CA GLY A 325 3.19 10.56 -17.67
C GLY A 325 2.21 10.79 -16.51
N CYS A 326 2.72 10.63 -15.29
CA CYS A 326 1.98 10.92 -14.06
C CYS A 326 1.75 12.43 -13.83
N GLY A 327 2.24 13.28 -14.74
CA GLY A 327 2.30 14.72 -14.53
C GLY A 327 0.94 15.39 -14.45
N ARG A 328 -0.07 14.86 -15.16
CA ARG A 328 -1.46 15.33 -15.03
C ARG A 328 -1.95 15.26 -13.59
N ARG A 329 -1.47 14.28 -12.82
CA ARG A 329 -1.83 14.09 -11.41
C ARG A 329 -0.88 14.83 -10.47
N THR A 330 0.44 14.69 -10.61
CA THR A 330 1.40 15.07 -9.54
C THR A 330 2.50 16.07 -9.91
N CYS A 331 2.59 16.58 -11.15
CA CYS A 331 3.64 17.54 -11.54
C CYS A 331 3.35 18.98 -11.06
N GLY A 332 3.42 19.19 -9.75
CA GLY A 332 3.40 20.53 -9.14
C GLY A 332 2.21 21.39 -9.58
N GLU A 333 2.48 22.66 -9.89
CA GLU A 333 1.45 23.66 -10.21
C GLU A 333 0.63 23.35 -11.47
N ILE A 334 1.13 22.48 -12.36
CA ILE A 334 0.43 22.08 -13.58
C ILE A 334 -0.65 21.02 -13.28
N SER A 335 -0.52 20.29 -12.17
CA SER A 335 -1.29 19.09 -11.91
C SER A 335 -2.61 19.36 -11.20
N ILE A 336 -3.61 18.47 -11.38
CA ILE A 336 -4.91 18.63 -10.70
C ILE A 336 -4.81 18.52 -9.17
N MET A 337 -3.80 17.83 -8.64
CA MET A 337 -3.65 17.63 -7.20
C MET A 337 -3.13 18.87 -6.49
N TYR A 338 -2.16 19.56 -7.08
CA TYR A 338 -1.41 20.63 -6.42
C TYR A 338 -1.57 22.00 -7.09
N GLY A 339 -2.03 22.02 -8.35
CA GLY A 339 -2.27 23.22 -9.12
C GLY A 339 -3.52 24.00 -8.70
N GLU A 340 -3.49 25.28 -9.04
CA GLU A 340 -4.61 26.20 -8.85
C GLU A 340 -5.70 26.02 -9.89
N PRO A 341 -6.99 26.25 -9.54
CA PRO A 341 -7.45 26.93 -8.31
C PRO A 341 -7.84 26.00 -7.16
N PHE A 342 -8.09 24.72 -7.42
CA PHE A 342 -8.76 23.85 -6.44
C PHE A 342 -7.82 23.07 -5.54
N LYS A 343 -6.57 22.78 -5.97
CA LYS A 343 -5.60 22.00 -5.20
C LYS A 343 -6.24 20.73 -4.61
N TRP A 344 -6.82 19.89 -5.47
CA TRP A 344 -7.73 18.81 -5.06
C TRP A 344 -7.17 17.85 -4.01
N ASN A 345 -5.85 17.75 -3.89
CA ASN A 345 -5.22 16.96 -2.82
C ASN A 345 -5.65 17.44 -1.42
N ALA A 346 -5.73 18.76 -1.18
CA ALA A 346 -6.13 19.31 0.11
C ALA A 346 -7.61 19.01 0.42
N VAL A 347 -8.48 19.14 -0.59
CA VAL A 347 -9.92 18.86 -0.45
C VAL A 347 -10.15 17.38 -0.15
N LEU A 348 -9.45 16.49 -0.84
CA LEU A 348 -9.62 15.05 -0.66
C LEU A 348 -9.03 14.57 0.66
N ILE A 349 -7.87 15.07 1.07
CA ILE A 349 -7.30 14.75 2.39
C ILE A 349 -8.20 15.29 3.51
N GLY A 350 -8.66 16.54 3.40
CA GLY A 350 -9.53 17.17 4.39
C GLY A 350 -10.90 16.49 4.51
N GLY A 351 -11.44 15.98 3.40
CA GLY A 351 -12.72 15.24 3.38
C GLY A 351 -12.69 13.84 4.02
N TYR A 352 -11.49 13.27 4.27
CA TYR A 352 -11.33 12.02 5.04
C TYR A 352 -11.21 12.24 6.55
N GLY A 353 -10.94 13.47 6.98
CA GLY A 353 -10.77 13.84 8.40
C GLY A 353 -12.07 14.25 9.11
N LEU A 354 -13.20 14.17 8.42
CA LEU A 354 -14.56 14.39 8.89
C LEU A 354 -15.37 13.11 8.63
#